data_AF-A0ABD6CNG8-F1
#
_entry.id   AF-A0ABD6CNG8-F1
#
_cell.length_a   1.000
_cell.length_b   1.000
_cell.length_c   1.000
_cell.angle_alpha   90.00
_cell.angle_beta   90.00
_cell.angle_gamma   90.00
#
_symmetry.space_group_name_H-M   'P 1'
#
loop_
_entity.id
_entity.type
_entity.pdbx_description
1 polymer ?
#
loop_
_entity_poly.entity_id
_entity_poly.type
_entity_poly.pdbx_seq_one_letter_code
_entity_poly.pdbx_strand_id
1 'polypeptide(L)' 'MTEPVILLLVGVTLVQLLFGVVMYFDAKRLDLQDPEQYWLGVVVPTIGFVVILYYFSERKNLPKQSKSDSQDEPAR' A
#
# COMPACT_ATOMS: atom_id res chain seq x y z
N MET A 1 7.50 -10.16 11.94
CA MET A 1 7.32 -10.06 10.47
C MET A 1 6.59 -8.79 10.02
N THR A 2 5.59 -8.29 10.74
CA THR A 2 4.87 -7.05 10.33
C THR A 2 5.72 -5.79 10.39
N GLU A 3 6.58 -5.67 11.38
CA GLU A 3 7.43 -4.48 11.57
C GLU A 3 8.36 -4.18 10.38
N PRO A 4 9.13 -5.15 9.84
CA PRO A 4 9.92 -4.89 8.63
C PRO A 4 9.05 -4.62 7.40
N VAL A 5 7.86 -5.23 7.29
CA VAL A 5 6.92 -4.96 6.17
C VAL A 5 6.41 -3.52 6.24
N ILE A 6 6.02 -3.04 7.43
CA ILE A 6 5.56 -1.66 7.62
C ILE A 6 6.68 -0.68 7.29
N LEU A 7 7.91 -0.94 7.77
CA LEU A 7 9.07 -0.11 7.44
C LEU A 7 9.34 -0.05 5.94
N LEU A 8 9.23 -1.19 5.24
CA LEU A 8 9.44 -1.27 3.80
C LEU A 8 8.34 -0.52 3.03
N LEU A 9 7.08 -0.65 3.44
CA LEU A 9 5.95 0.09 2.86
C LEU A 9 6.09 1.61 3.04
N VAL A 10 6.48 2.06 4.24
CA VAL A 10 6.74 3.48 4.51
C VAL A 10 7.93 3.97 3.67
N GLY A 11 9.03 3.20 3.64
CA GLY A 11 10.22 3.54 2.85
C GLY A 11 9.91 3.67 1.36
N VAL A 12 9.20 2.69 0.78
CA VAL A 12 8.75 2.74 -0.62
C VAL A 12 7.86 3.95 -0.87
N THR A 13 6.93 4.27 0.02
CA THR A 13 6.04 5.43 -0.11
C THR A 13 6.83 6.73 -0.17
N LEU A 14 7.81 6.91 0.72
CA LEU A 14 8.65 8.11 0.75
C LEU A 14 9.51 8.23 -0.53
N VAL A 15 10.14 7.14 -0.94
CA VAL A 15 10.96 7.10 -2.16
C VAL A 15 10.12 7.39 -3.40
N GLN A 16 8.90 6.85 -3.46
CA GLN A 16 7.96 7.08 -4.56
C GLN A 16 7.57 8.55 -4.68
N LEU A 17 7.31 9.26 -3.57
CA LEU A 17 7.02 10.70 -3.60
C LEU A 17 8.20 11.51 -4.14
N LEU A 18 9.44 11.17 -3.75
CA LEU A 18 10.64 11.82 -4.26
C LEU A 18 10.81 11.59 -5.78
N PHE A 19 10.58 10.36 -6.26
CA PHE A 19 10.62 10.07 -7.69
C PHE A 19 9.56 10.84 -8.47
N GLY A 20 8.35 10.99 -7.92
CA GLY A 20 7.30 11.81 -8.56
C GLY A 20 7.77 13.25 -8.78
N VAL A 21 8.42 13.86 -7.78
CA VAL A 21 8.97 15.22 -7.90
C VAL A 21 10.05 15.29 -8.98
N VAL A 22 10.99 14.33 -9.00
CA VAL A 22 12.03 14.28 -10.03
C VAL A 22 11.42 14.15 -11.43
N MET A 23 10.44 13.27 -11.61
CA MET A 23 9.76 13.07 -12.88
C MET A 23 9.00 14.32 -13.35
N TYR A 24 8.37 15.06 -12.43
CA TYR A 24 7.73 16.33 -12.77
C TYR A 24 8.73 17.36 -13.30
N PHE A 25 9.87 17.53 -12.63
CA PHE A 25 10.91 18.47 -13.07
C PHE A 25 11.54 18.04 -14.39
N ASP A 26 11.77 16.75 -14.58
CA ASP A 26 12.30 16.21 -15.84
C ASP A 26 11.31 16.41 -17.00
N ALA A 27 10.03 16.10 -16.80
CA ALA A 27 8.98 16.35 -17.79
C ALA A 27 8.85 17.84 -18.15
N LYS A 28 8.97 18.73 -17.16
CA LYS A 28 8.98 20.18 -17.37
C LYS A 28 10.23 20.64 -18.14
N ARG A 29 11.40 20.04 -17.86
CA ARG A 29 12.66 20.33 -18.57
C ARG A 29 12.61 19.89 -20.02
N LEU A 30 11.90 18.80 -20.31
CA LEU A 30 11.72 18.23 -21.66
C LEU A 30 10.56 18.88 -22.44
N ASP A 31 9.86 19.85 -21.87
CA ASP A 31 8.69 20.53 -22.47
C ASP A 31 7.58 19.56 -22.91
N LEU A 32 7.35 18.52 -22.09
CA LEU A 32 6.29 17.54 -22.33
C LEU A 32 4.91 18.16 -22.04
N GLN A 33 3.90 17.71 -22.75
CA GLN A 33 2.51 18.04 -22.44
C GLN A 33 2.13 17.45 -21.08
N ASP A 34 1.43 18.25 -20.28
CA ASP A 34 0.87 17.89 -18.97
C ASP A 34 1.85 17.20 -18.01
N PRO A 35 2.94 17.88 -17.56
CA PRO A 35 3.90 17.32 -16.59
C PRO A 35 3.25 16.78 -15.30
N GLU A 36 2.08 17.32 -14.93
CA GLU A 36 1.29 16.86 -13.79
C GLU A 36 0.83 15.40 -13.93
N GLN A 37 0.59 14.89 -15.14
CA GLN A 37 0.18 13.50 -15.36
C GLN A 37 1.28 12.52 -14.96
N TYR A 38 2.54 12.85 -15.24
CA TYR A 38 3.70 12.03 -14.84
C TYR A 38 3.87 12.00 -13.32
N TRP A 39 3.63 13.14 -12.66
CA TRP A 39 3.62 13.20 -11.20
C TRP A 39 2.46 12.39 -10.61
N LEU A 40 1.25 12.57 -11.12
CA LEU A 40 0.04 11.86 -10.68
C LEU A 40 0.15 10.35 -10.88
N GLY A 41 0.76 9.89 -11.99
CA GLY A 41 1.04 8.48 -12.25
C GLY A 41 1.90 7.82 -11.16
N VAL A 42 2.73 8.62 -10.46
CA VAL A 42 3.54 8.15 -9.33
C VAL A 42 2.83 8.37 -7.99
N VAL A 43 2.15 9.50 -7.79
CA VAL A 43 1.53 9.81 -6.49
C VAL A 43 0.24 9.02 -6.26
N VAL A 44 -0.63 8.86 -7.26
CA VAL A 44 -1.94 8.18 -7.08
C VAL A 44 -1.79 6.75 -6.54
N PRO A 45 -0.85 5.92 -7.01
CA PRO A 45 -0.61 4.60 -6.43
C PRO A 45 -0.23 4.60 -4.95
N THR A 46 0.27 5.72 -4.39
CA THR A 46 0.60 5.79 -2.94
C THR A 46 -0.62 5.61 -2.04
N ILE A 47 -1.82 5.94 -2.55
CA ILE A 47 -3.09 5.74 -1.83
C ILE A 47 -3.29 4.25 -1.51
N GLY A 48 -2.90 3.36 -2.42
CA GLY A 48 -2.98 1.90 -2.21
C GLY A 48 -2.12 1.45 -1.02
N PHE A 49 -0.93 2.01 -0.84
CA PHE A 49 -0.08 1.69 0.30
C PHE A 49 -0.69 2.14 1.63
N VAL A 50 -1.30 3.32 1.68
CA VAL A 50 -2.01 3.79 2.89
C VAL A 50 -3.16 2.86 3.26
N VAL A 51 -3.96 2.43 2.28
CA VAL A 51 -5.06 1.48 2.50
C VAL A 51 -4.55 0.14 3.00
N ILE A 52 -3.44 -0.37 2.44
CA ILE A 52 -2.79 -1.60 2.91
C ILE A 52 -2.33 -1.43 4.36
N LEU A 53 -1.64 -0.34 4.70
CA LEU A 53 -1.19 -0.08 6.06
C LEU A 53 -2.36 -0.05 7.05
N TYR A 54 -3.46 0.62 6.68
CA TYR A 54 -4.68 0.67 7.48
C TYR A 54 -5.32 -0.72 7.65
N TYR A 55 -5.42 -1.50 6.58
CA TYR A 55 -5.88 -2.88 6.67
C TYR A 55 -5.01 -3.68 7.65
N PHE A 56 -3.69 -3.56 7.55
CA PHE A 56 -2.77 -4.27 8.44
C PHE A 56 -2.83 -3.80 9.90
N SER A 57 -3.13 -2.53 10.16
CA SER A 57 -3.33 -2.03 11.54
C SER A 57 -4.59 -2.60 12.16
N GLU A 58 -5.68 -2.68 11.38
CA GLU A 58 -6.99 -3.10 11.88
C GLU A 58 -7.26 -4.60 11.77
N ARG A 59 -6.44 -5.35 11.00
CA ARG A 59 -6.67 -6.77 10.66
C ARG A 59 -6.98 -7.70 11.84
N LYS A 60 -6.49 -7.37 13.05
CA LYS A 60 -6.72 -8.17 14.25
C LYS A 60 -8.11 -7.97 14.85
N ASN A 61 -8.72 -6.81 14.60
CA ASN A 61 -10.03 -6.40 15.09
C ASN A 61 -11.15 -6.68 14.07
N LEU A 62 -10.79 -7.06 12.84
CA LEU A 62 -11.76 -7.39 11.81
C LEU A 62 -12.62 -8.60 12.22
N PRO A 63 -13.94 -8.58 11.93
CA PRO A 63 -14.83 -9.71 12.18
C PRO A 63 -14.28 -10.99 11.54
N LYS A 64 -14.09 -12.03 12.35
CA LYS A 64 -13.65 -13.33 11.87
C LYS A 64 -14.87 -14.18 11.54
N GLN A 65 -14.77 -14.99 10.50
CA GLN A 65 -15.77 -16.03 10.26
C GLN A 65 -15.86 -16.92 11.50
N SER A 66 -17.07 -17.17 12.01
CA SER A 66 -17.30 -18.15 13.05
C SER A 66 -16.87 -19.52 12.51
N LYS A 67 -15.90 -20.16 13.16
CA LYS A 67 -15.71 -21.60 12.96
C LYS A 67 -17.02 -22.26 13.37
N SER A 68 -17.71 -22.90 12.43
CA SER A 68 -18.69 -23.91 12.79
C SER A 68 -17.91 -24.99 13.54
N ASP A 69 -18.12 -25.10 14.84
CA ASP A 69 -17.70 -26.25 15.62
C ASP A 69 -18.43 -27.48 15.07
N SER A 70 -17.86 -28.09 14.03
CA SER A 70 -18.23 -29.44 13.61
C SER A 70 -17.63 -30.42 14.60
N GLN A 71 -18.37 -30.61 15.69
CA GLN A 71 -18.67 -31.86 16.38
C GLN A 71 -17.59 -32.96 16.33
N ASP A 72 -17.04 -33.23 17.52
CA ASP A 72 -17.00 -34.54 18.17
C ASP A 72 -17.27 -35.77 17.27
N GLU A 73 -16.21 -36.51 16.92
CA GLU A 73 -16.33 -37.96 16.80
C GLU A 73 -15.03 -38.64 17.25
N PRO A 74 -14.99 -39.32 18.42
CA PRO A 74 -13.93 -40.25 18.74
C PRO A 74 -14.25 -41.58 18.05
N ALA A 75 -13.61 -41.84 16.91
CA ALA A 75 -13.65 -43.16 16.29
C ALA A 75 -12.86 -44.15 17.18
N ARG A 76 -13.59 -45.16 17.65
CA ARG A 76 -13.13 -46.30 18.47
C ARG A 76 -12.10 -47.16 17.76
#